data_AF-A0A9P6D368-F1
#
_entry.id   AF-A0A9P6D368-F1
#
_cell.length_a   1.000
_cell.length_b   1.000
_cell.length_c   1.000
_cell.angle_alpha   90.00
_cell.angle_beta   90.00
_cell.angle_gamma   90.00
#
_symmetry.space_group_name_H-M   'P 1'
#
loop_
_entity.id
_entity.type
_entity.pdbx_description
1 polymer ?
#
loop_
_entity_poly.entity_id
_entity_poly.type
_entity_poly.pdbx_seq_one_letter_code
_entity_poly.pdbx_strand_id
1 'polypeptide(L)'
;MLAIHEAGFNTASEPVYAIHQAAHDFGVPNSTLQGHYHGRKLKKEAHAHKHCLLEVEEEILVKWIVCLGHQGVPMTLSKLQQFASDFTGEEVGEKWLSHFVKVHPELKVL
;
A
#
# COMPACT_ATOMS: atom_id res chain seq x y z
N MET A 1 1.13 35.72 -20.01
CA MET A 1 1.94 34.91 -19.07
C MET A 1 1.10 34.61 -17.84
N LEU A 2 0.61 33.37 -17.69
CA LEU A 2 0.37 32.73 -16.40
C LEU A 2 0.68 31.24 -16.61
N ALA A 3 1.75 30.76 -15.98
CA ALA A 3 2.22 29.40 -16.12
C ALA A 3 1.30 28.46 -15.35
N ILE A 4 0.36 27.83 -16.06
CA ILE A 4 -0.41 26.71 -15.53
C ILE A 4 0.58 25.54 -15.49
N HIS A 5 1.09 25.19 -14.30
CA HIS A 5 1.80 23.93 -14.14
C HIS A 5 0.81 22.79 -14.40
N GLU A 6 1.26 21.70 -15.03
CA GLU A 6 0.49 20.49 -15.42
C GLU A 6 -0.44 19.89 -14.34
N ALA A 7 -0.35 20.37 -13.09
CA ALA A 7 -1.13 19.92 -11.93
C ALA A 7 -2.38 20.76 -11.59
N GLY A 8 -2.69 21.85 -12.31
CA GLY A 8 -3.92 22.62 -12.08
C GLY A 8 -3.91 23.58 -10.87
N PHE A 9 -2.72 23.91 -10.34
CA PHE A 9 -2.52 24.87 -9.25
C PHE A 9 -1.89 26.18 -9.75
N ASN A 10 -2.17 27.28 -9.06
CA ASN A 10 -1.58 28.60 -9.34
C ASN A 10 -0.19 28.74 -8.66
N THR A 11 0.51 29.84 -8.95
CA THR A 11 1.84 30.14 -8.37
C THR A 11 1.82 30.29 -6.84
N ALA A 12 0.64 30.50 -6.24
CA ALA A 12 0.41 30.59 -4.81
C ALA A 12 -0.05 29.26 -4.17
N SER A 13 0.02 28.14 -4.91
CA SER A 13 -0.44 26.79 -4.51
C SER A 13 -1.94 26.64 -4.25
N GLU A 14 -2.75 27.62 -4.67
CA GLU A 14 -4.20 27.53 -4.65
C GLU A 14 -4.70 26.86 -5.93
N PRO A 15 -5.84 26.15 -5.89
CA PRO A 15 -6.37 25.49 -7.07
C PRO A 15 -6.90 26.53 -8.06
N VAL A 16 -6.53 26.41 -9.34
CA VAL A 16 -7.02 27.29 -10.43
C VAL A 16 -8.50 27.02 -10.71
N TYR A 17 -8.96 25.81 -10.39
CA TYR A 17 -10.36 25.40 -10.44
C TYR A 17 -10.99 25.38 -9.05
N ALA A 18 -12.27 25.72 -8.95
CA ALA A 18 -13.04 25.48 -7.73
C ALA A 18 -13.06 23.96 -7.45
N ILE A 19 -12.78 23.56 -6.20
CA ILE A 19 -12.70 22.14 -5.78
C ILE A 19 -13.97 21.37 -6.19
N HIS A 20 -15.15 21.98 -6.08
CA HIS A 20 -16.40 21.37 -6.50
C HIS A 20 -16.47 21.08 -8.01
N GLN A 21 -15.91 21.97 -8.84
CA GLN A 21 -15.87 21.79 -10.29
C GLN A 21 -14.97 20.62 -10.66
N ALA A 22 -13.76 20.57 -10.07
CA ALA A 22 -12.86 19.44 -10.23
C ALA A 22 -13.51 18.12 -9.74
N ALA A 23 -14.18 18.14 -8.59
CA ALA A 23 -14.88 16.97 -8.06
C ALA A 23 -15.94 16.44 -9.04
N HIS A 24 -16.73 17.34 -9.65
CA HIS A 24 -17.70 16.97 -10.68
C HIS A 24 -17.04 16.38 -11.93
N ASP A 25 -16.01 17.04 -12.46
CA ASP A 25 -15.35 16.65 -13.72
C ASP A 25 -14.63 15.30 -13.59
N PHE A 26 -14.05 15.02 -12.42
CA PHE A 26 -13.41 13.74 -12.12
C PHE A 26 -14.38 12.68 -11.52
N GLY A 27 -15.66 13.02 -11.32
CA GLY A 27 -16.66 12.11 -10.75
C GLY A 27 -16.36 11.67 -9.31
N VAL A 28 -15.62 12.49 -8.54
CA VAL A 28 -15.24 12.22 -7.15
C VAL A 28 -16.15 13.02 -6.22
N PRO A 29 -16.59 12.48 -5.07
CA PRO A 29 -17.34 13.26 -4.10
C PRO A 29 -16.55 14.50 -3.64
N ASN A 30 -17.21 15.66 -3.57
CA ASN A 30 -16.58 16.92 -3.16
C ASN A 30 -15.90 16.81 -1.78
N SER A 31 -16.54 16.13 -0.83
CA SER A 31 -15.97 15.90 0.51
C SER A 31 -14.66 15.09 0.50
N THR A 32 -14.50 14.19 -0.47
CA THR A 32 -13.26 13.41 -0.66
C THR A 32 -12.15 14.31 -1.18
N LEU A 33 -12.41 15.07 -2.25
CA LEU A 33 -11.42 15.96 -2.85
C LEU A 33 -11.03 17.11 -1.90
N GLN A 34 -12.01 17.65 -1.18
CA GLN A 34 -11.78 18.65 -0.15
C GLN A 34 -10.96 18.08 1.01
N GLY A 35 -11.25 16.86 1.47
CA GLY A 35 -10.44 16.19 2.49
C GLY A 35 -8.98 16.04 2.05
N HIS A 36 -8.76 15.58 0.82
CA HIS A 36 -7.42 15.45 0.24
C HIS A 36 -6.70 16.81 0.15
N TYR A 37 -7.39 17.87 -0.30
CA TYR A 37 -6.84 19.21 -0.37
C TYR A 37 -6.37 19.74 1.00
N HIS A 38 -7.09 19.41 2.07
CA HIS A 38 -6.72 19.78 3.44
C HIS A 38 -5.72 18.80 4.09
N GLY A 39 -5.07 17.93 3.30
CA GLY A 39 -4.03 17.02 3.79
C GLY A 39 -4.54 15.78 4.51
N ARG A 40 -5.81 15.40 4.31
CA ARG A 40 -6.31 14.11 4.82
C ARG A 40 -5.61 12.98 4.09
N LYS A 41 -4.86 12.16 4.85
CA LYS A 41 -4.17 10.98 4.34
C LYS A 41 -5.14 10.02 3.67
N LEU A 42 -4.68 9.32 2.64
CA LEU A 42 -5.48 8.27 2.01
C LEU A 42 -5.75 7.16 3.03
N LYS A 43 -6.89 6.47 2.89
CA LYS A 43 -7.24 5.34 3.76
C LYS A 43 -6.14 4.26 3.78
N LYS A 44 -5.44 4.04 2.66
CA LYS A 44 -4.29 3.12 2.56
C LYS A 44 -3.13 3.56 3.46
N GLU A 45 -2.68 4.80 3.32
CA GLU A 45 -1.62 5.39 4.15
C GLU A 45 -2.01 5.43 5.63
N ALA A 46 -3.27 5.77 5.92
CA ALA A 46 -3.80 5.79 7.27
C ALA A 46 -3.90 4.39 7.88
N HIS A 47 -3.88 3.31 7.09
CA HIS A 47 -3.85 1.93 7.58
C HIS A 47 -2.46 1.29 7.46
N ALA A 48 -1.47 2.00 6.92
CA ALA A 48 -0.11 1.51 6.78
C ALA A 48 0.47 1.02 8.12
N HIS A 49 0.19 1.74 9.21
CA HIS A 49 0.62 1.40 10.58
C HIS A 49 -0.08 0.17 11.19
N LYS A 50 -1.11 -0.37 10.55
CA LYS A 50 -1.84 -1.55 11.02
C LYS A 50 -1.37 -2.83 10.35
N HIS A 51 -0.44 -2.76 9.41
CA HIS A 51 0.17 -3.95 8.85
C HIS A 51 1.13 -4.55 9.86
N CYS A 52 1.10 -5.88 9.97
CA CYS A 52 1.98 -6.64 10.86
C CYS A 52 3.45 -6.46 10.45
N LEU A 53 3.70 -6.24 9.15
CA LEU A 53 5.01 -5.97 8.55
C LEU A 53 4.93 -4.66 7.76
N LEU A 54 6.05 -3.94 7.73
CA LEU A 54 6.26 -2.83 6.81
C LEU A 54 6.34 -3.36 5.37
N GLU A 55 5.95 -2.54 4.40
CA GLU A 55 6.00 -2.90 2.96
C GLU A 55 7.38 -3.38 2.52
N VAL A 56 8.45 -2.77 3.05
CA VAL A 56 9.85 -3.17 2.79
C VAL A 56 10.17 -4.54 3.38
N GLU A 57 9.68 -4.84 4.57
CA GLU A 57 9.89 -6.14 5.22
C GLU A 57 9.12 -7.24 4.48
N GLU A 58 7.90 -6.92 4.02
CA GLU A 58 7.08 -7.80 3.20
C GLU A 58 7.78 -8.12 1.86
N GLU A 59 8.35 -7.13 1.18
CA GLU A 59 9.14 -7.34 -0.04
C GLU A 59 10.38 -8.24 0.17
N ILE A 60 11.11 -8.03 1.27
CA ILE A 60 12.29 -8.85 1.60
C ILE A 60 11.86 -10.31 1.82
N LEU A 61 10.76 -10.51 2.55
CA LEU A 61 10.20 -11.83 2.81
C LEU A 61 9.79 -12.53 1.51
N VAL A 62 9.09 -11.82 0.61
CA VAL A 62 8.69 -12.35 -0.71
C VAL A 62 9.91 -12.76 -1.54
N LYS A 63 10.93 -11.89 -1.65
CA LYS A 63 12.17 -12.21 -2.38
C LYS A 63 12.85 -13.46 -1.83
N TRP A 64 12.89 -13.61 -0.52
CA TRP A 64 13.48 -14.77 0.12
C TRP A 64 12.71 -16.06 -0.16
N ILE A 65 11.36 -16.02 -0.11
CA ILE A 65 10.51 -17.18 -0.47
C ILE A 65 10.75 -17.59 -1.92
N VAL A 66 10.81 -16.62 -2.84
CA VAL A 66 11.08 -16.88 -4.26
C VAL A 66 12.44 -17.54 -4.46
N CYS A 67 13.48 -17.04 -3.80
CA CYS A 67 14.81 -17.65 -3.83
C CYS A 67 14.80 -19.10 -3.32
N LEU A 68 14.05 -19.40 -2.27
CA LEU A 68 13.92 -20.77 -1.74
C LEU A 68 13.14 -21.69 -2.68
N GLY A 69 12.08 -21.17 -3.33
CA GLY A 69 11.35 -21.89 -4.37
C GLY A 69 12.26 -22.27 -5.54
N HIS A 70 13.11 -21.35 -5.99
CA HIS A 70 14.11 -21.63 -7.03
C HIS A 70 15.15 -22.69 -6.61
N GLN A 71 15.44 -22.81 -5.33
CA GLN A 71 16.34 -23.85 -4.79
C GLN A 71 15.64 -25.22 -4.63
N GLY A 72 14.34 -25.31 -4.96
CA GLY A 72 13.55 -26.54 -4.80
C GLY A 72 13.26 -26.88 -3.34
N VAL A 73 13.38 -25.91 -2.43
CA VAL A 73 13.07 -26.10 -1.01
C VAL A 73 11.59 -25.77 -0.79
N PRO A 74 10.74 -26.76 -0.46
CA PRO A 74 9.34 -26.49 -0.20
C PRO A 74 9.20 -25.66 1.09
N MET A 75 8.66 -24.45 0.96
CA MET A 75 8.31 -23.62 2.10
C MET A 75 6.94 -24.03 2.63
N THR A 76 6.89 -24.54 3.85
CA THR A 76 5.62 -24.79 4.53
C THR A 76 5.07 -23.50 5.12
N LEU A 77 3.74 -23.34 5.10
CA LEU A 77 3.02 -22.21 5.68
C LEU A 77 3.39 -21.92 7.16
N SER A 78 3.60 -22.96 7.96
CA SER A 78 4.04 -22.81 9.36
C SER A 78 5.44 -22.21 9.49
N LYS A 79 6.36 -22.52 8.57
CA LYS A 79 7.69 -21.91 8.56
C LYS A 79 7.58 -20.43 8.21
N LEU A 80 6.79 -20.10 7.19
CA LEU A 80 6.54 -18.71 6.80
C LEU A 80 5.99 -17.88 7.97
N GLN A 81 5.04 -18.44 8.73
CA GLN A 81 4.49 -17.80 9.93
C GLN A 81 5.57 -17.58 10.98
N GLN A 82 6.42 -18.58 11.24
CA GLN A 82 7.51 -18.47 12.20
C GLN A 82 8.51 -17.38 11.80
N PHE A 83 8.90 -17.33 10.52
CA PHE A 83 9.80 -16.28 10.01
C PHE A 83 9.19 -14.89 10.10
N ALA A 84 7.89 -14.75 9.79
CA ALA A 84 7.20 -13.47 9.95
C ALA A 84 7.15 -13.04 11.43
N SER A 85 6.95 -13.99 12.36
CA SER A 85 7.01 -13.72 13.80
C SER A 85 8.42 -13.34 14.27
N ASP A 86 9.45 -13.99 13.74
CA ASP A 86 10.85 -13.67 14.07
C ASP A 86 11.25 -12.26 13.58
N PHE A 87 10.75 -11.85 12.41
CA PHE A 87 10.99 -10.51 11.85
C PHE A 87 10.30 -9.41 12.65
N THR A 88 9.06 -9.66 13.07
CA THR A 88 8.22 -8.66 13.75
C THR A 88 8.43 -8.65 15.27
N GLY A 89 8.98 -9.72 15.83
CA GLY A 89 9.06 -9.92 17.28
C GLY A 89 7.71 -10.22 17.94
N GLU A 90 6.64 -10.39 17.15
CA GLU A 90 5.28 -10.65 17.60
C GLU A 90 4.73 -11.94 16.97
N GLU A 91 3.82 -12.62 17.65
CA GLU A 91 3.18 -13.80 17.07
C GLU A 91 2.20 -13.41 15.95
N VAL A 92 2.58 -13.72 14.73
CA VAL A 92 1.76 -13.48 13.55
C VAL A 92 0.65 -14.54 13.47
N GLY A 93 -0.61 -14.12 13.38
CA GLY A 93 -1.76 -15.04 13.32
C GLY A 93 -2.04 -15.64 11.94
N GLU A 94 -2.79 -16.76 11.87
CA GLU A 94 -3.13 -17.46 10.62
C GLU A 94 -3.86 -16.58 9.58
N LYS A 95 -4.63 -15.58 10.05
CA LYS A 95 -5.31 -14.62 9.18
C LYS A 95 -4.34 -13.77 8.37
N TRP A 96 -3.20 -13.41 8.96
CA TRP A 96 -2.16 -12.67 8.26
C TRP A 96 -1.61 -13.51 7.11
N LEU A 97 -1.34 -14.80 7.34
CA LEU A 97 -0.83 -15.71 6.32
C LEU A 97 -1.77 -15.81 5.12
N SER A 98 -3.07 -15.96 5.40
CA SER A 98 -4.11 -16.02 4.35
C SER A 98 -4.18 -14.73 3.53
N HIS A 99 -3.98 -13.57 4.18
CA HIS A 99 -3.94 -12.28 3.52
C HIS A 99 -2.66 -12.12 2.69
N PHE A 100 -1.50 -12.47 3.25
CA PHE A 100 -0.19 -12.40 2.61
C PHE A 100 -0.17 -13.16 1.27
N VAL A 101 -0.63 -14.42 1.28
CA VAL A 101 -0.73 -15.23 0.04
C VAL A 101 -1.72 -14.65 -0.98
N LYS A 102 -2.75 -13.94 -0.52
CA LYS A 102 -3.73 -13.29 -1.41
C LYS A 102 -3.16 -12.02 -2.06
N VAL A 103 -2.32 -11.28 -1.34
CA VAL A 103 -1.66 -10.05 -1.85
C VAL A 103 -0.51 -10.39 -2.79
N HIS A 104 0.17 -11.52 -2.56
CA HIS A 104 1.34 -11.96 -3.32
C HIS A 104 1.04 -13.21 -4.17
N PRO A 105 0.29 -13.07 -5.29
CA PRO A 105 -0.04 -14.20 -6.17
C PRO A 105 1.18 -14.87 -6.79
N GLU A 106 2.32 -14.17 -6.90
CA GLU A 106 3.62 -14.69 -7.35
C GLU A 106 4.09 -15.89 -6.53
N LEU A 107 3.69 -15.98 -5.25
CA LEU A 107 4.04 -17.09 -4.36
C LEU A 107 3.22 -18.35 -4.63
N LYS A 108 2.11 -18.24 -5.37
CA LYS A 108 1.22 -19.37 -5.69
C LYS A 108 1.70 -20.19 -6.88
N VAL A 109 2.68 -19.67 -7.61
CA VAL A 109 3.21 -20.23 -8.86
C VAL A 109 4.47 -21.07 -8.61
N LEU A 110 5.04 -21.00 -7.41
CA LEU A 110 6.19 -21.81 -6.95
C LEU A 110 5.73 -23.16 -6.41
#